data_AF-A0A9C6WZX4-F1
#
_entry.id   AF-A0A9C6WZX4-F1
#
_cell.length_a   1.000
_cell.length_b   1.000
_cell.length_c   1.000
_cell.angle_alpha   90.00
_cell.angle_beta   90.00
_cell.angle_gamma   90.00
#
_symmetry.space_group_name_H-M   'P 1'
#
loop_
_entity.id
_entity.type
_entity.pdbx_description
1 polymer ?
#
loop_
_entity_poly.entity_id
_entity_poly.type
_entity_poly.pdbx_seq_one_letter_code
_entity_poly.pdbx_strand_id
1 'polypeptide(L)'
;MRLLVALLLLGAARAAGGGASSGAAAGGPSGVHNAPLQLPTFQMPHGRSLCDLRAGQGPRPLCDCDLAWGRINCSCPPHYQEEVVLRSRGSAHLPPNAREVTVQGCARVRVPQAAFADLPELRRVTIAGVGQLRVESYGFSWNESTASVLPSEVLPVGPAGGVHVNITNTTVPELPSFAFLGRLESVALVGVRVGAVRAFAFASLRSLQRLSFERCDLDQIESQAFKKFSVDQLVLRGGRVRSALPSRAFQDLDVRSELTVDGVQFDAVHSAAFNVRGPTGPRRVTITQNVISLLRGEAFSVVAHGPVIVNNNRLGRVETGALLAITVDWFTAVNSGPQVLRFENNTISAFEDGAVMFNTTGMDVRVSRVLLDMACDCAVLDSWGRDLLNVPRYPAPPLLPAVAPDTLFCRVDRLARVRGATPGAYATVADYKTNSCGFFSFNLDVLIIVALALGVAFLAVLVLAVICCRRRRRRRRRWAAKGAGSNGTNGSRTPTVIRDMDISDDKEVQEALRRKGSRPGMQFKRVIQPEEEHRMLKGPGPGPFTLVVPDGRVYRETELHVIVERAEPLRELREREPIQEPGG
;
A
#
# COMPACT_ATOMS: atom_id res chain seq x y z
N MET A 1 -13.21 5.55 46.30
CA MET A 1 -12.03 6.39 45.99
C MET A 1 -12.21 7.02 44.61
N ARG A 2 -12.74 8.24 44.57
CA ARG A 2 -12.61 9.30 43.55
C ARG A 2 -13.67 10.34 43.87
N LEU A 3 -13.42 11.04 44.98
CA LEU A 3 -14.15 12.22 45.43
C LEU A 3 -13.08 13.19 45.92
N LEU A 4 -12.22 13.69 45.02
CA LEU A 4 -11.17 14.65 45.37
C LEU A 4 -10.44 15.29 44.17
N VAL A 5 -11.14 15.97 43.25
CA VAL A 5 -10.51 16.97 42.34
C VAL A 5 -11.48 18.10 41.94
N ALA A 6 -12.40 18.50 42.82
CA ALA A 6 -13.37 19.58 42.55
C ALA A 6 -13.24 20.76 43.54
N LEU A 7 -12.01 21.09 43.94
CA LEU A 7 -11.74 22.11 44.95
C LEU A 7 -10.46 22.91 44.67
N LEU A 8 -10.32 23.37 43.42
CA LEU A 8 -9.39 24.45 43.06
C LEU A 8 -10.10 25.34 42.04
N LEU A 9 -10.10 26.65 42.32
CA LEU A 9 -10.59 27.79 41.50
C LEU A 9 -11.94 28.41 41.89
N LEU A 10 -12.12 28.72 43.18
CA LEU A 10 -12.94 29.87 43.63
C LEU A 10 -12.17 30.59 44.74
N GLY A 11 -11.56 31.73 44.43
CA GLY A 11 -10.85 32.52 45.42
C GLY A 11 -9.99 33.63 44.84
N ALA A 12 -10.60 34.73 44.38
CA ALA A 12 -9.96 36.04 44.36
C ALA A 12 -11.02 37.14 44.18
N ALA A 13 -11.34 37.85 45.26
CA ALA A 13 -11.47 39.31 45.32
C ALA A 13 -12.36 39.70 46.52
N ARG A 14 -11.73 40.18 47.59
CA ARG A 14 -12.39 40.92 48.67
C ARG A 14 -11.58 42.18 48.99
N ALA A 15 -12.29 43.30 48.88
CA ALA A 15 -12.24 44.53 49.69
C ALA A 15 -11.01 45.45 49.69
N ALA A 16 -11.26 46.68 49.21
CA ALA A 16 -11.01 47.96 49.88
C ALA A 16 -12.09 48.93 49.35
N GLY A 17 -12.80 49.81 50.06
CA GLY A 17 -12.74 50.31 51.43
C GLY A 17 -12.90 51.84 51.43
N GLY A 18 -14.07 52.36 51.84
CA GLY A 18 -14.19 53.65 52.55
C GLY A 18 -14.88 54.86 51.89
N GLY A 19 -15.86 55.45 52.61
CA GLY A 19 -16.30 56.87 52.54
C GLY A 19 -17.73 57.10 52.01
N ALA A 20 -18.82 57.02 52.79
CA ALA A 20 -19.38 57.99 53.75
C ALA A 20 -20.14 59.19 53.13
N SER A 21 -21.48 59.22 53.25
CA SER A 21 -22.25 60.33 53.84
C SER A 21 -23.77 60.07 53.80
N SER A 22 -24.41 60.35 54.94
CA SER A 22 -25.82 60.24 55.33
C SER A 22 -26.74 61.36 54.81
N GLY A 23 -28.05 61.10 54.73
CA GLY A 23 -29.09 62.13 54.71
C GLY A 23 -30.49 61.59 54.43
N ALA A 24 -31.37 61.67 55.43
CA ALA A 24 -32.75 61.13 55.46
C ALA A 24 -33.80 62.09 54.86
N ALA A 25 -34.95 61.56 54.39
CA ALA A 25 -36.30 61.88 54.88
C ALA A 25 -37.46 61.49 53.91
N ALA A 26 -38.52 60.91 54.53
CA ALA A 26 -39.96 61.09 54.29
C ALA A 26 -40.67 60.60 52.99
N GLY A 27 -41.33 59.44 53.12
CA GLY A 27 -42.80 59.20 53.02
C GLY A 27 -43.70 59.92 51.99
N GLY A 28 -44.45 59.14 51.21
CA GLY A 28 -45.78 59.50 50.68
C GLY A 28 -46.07 59.00 49.26
N PRO A 29 -47.33 58.65 48.88
CA PRO A 29 -47.62 57.45 48.09
C PRO A 29 -48.15 57.68 46.67
N SER A 30 -48.38 56.56 45.96
CA SER A 30 -49.31 56.33 44.82
C SER A 30 -48.89 56.78 43.41
N GLY A 31 -48.99 55.84 42.45
CA GLY A 31 -48.81 56.13 41.02
C GLY A 31 -48.54 54.88 40.17
N VAL A 32 -49.61 54.20 39.78
CA VAL A 32 -49.64 53.09 38.81
C VAL A 32 -49.12 53.56 37.45
N HIS A 33 -48.11 52.90 36.89
CA HIS A 33 -47.94 52.80 35.44
C HIS A 33 -47.23 51.49 35.04
N ASN A 34 -47.97 50.66 34.32
CA ASN A 34 -47.47 49.49 33.60
C ASN A 34 -46.43 49.93 32.56
N ALA A 35 -45.17 49.51 32.74
CA ALA A 35 -44.16 49.52 31.69
C ALA A 35 -44.11 48.13 31.04
N PRO A 36 -44.26 48.00 29.71
CA PRO A 36 -44.12 46.72 29.05
C PRO A 36 -42.65 46.27 29.09
N LEU A 37 -42.45 45.00 29.46
CA LEU A 37 -41.19 44.27 29.38
C LEU A 37 -40.55 44.46 27.99
N GLN A 38 -39.48 45.25 27.92
CA GLN A 38 -38.59 45.28 26.78
C GLN A 38 -37.83 43.95 26.72
N LEU A 39 -38.16 43.15 25.70
CA LEU A 39 -37.32 42.04 25.25
C LEU A 39 -35.88 42.54 25.06
N PRO A 40 -34.85 41.74 25.42
CA PRO A 40 -33.47 42.14 25.24
C PRO A 40 -33.22 42.36 23.75
N THR A 41 -32.88 43.59 23.40
CA THR A 41 -32.39 43.96 22.06
C THR A 41 -31.05 43.27 21.87
N PHE A 42 -31.05 42.22 21.05
CA PHE A 42 -29.82 41.59 20.57
C PHE A 42 -29.04 42.65 19.80
N GLN A 43 -28.04 43.26 20.43
CA GLN A 43 -27.13 44.18 19.76
C GLN A 43 -26.36 43.39 18.70
N MET A 44 -26.78 43.58 17.44
CA MET A 44 -26.11 42.99 16.29
C MET A 44 -24.64 43.45 16.25
N PRO A 45 -23.70 42.56 15.89
CA PRO A 45 -22.32 42.96 15.61
C PRO A 45 -22.35 44.06 14.54
N HIS A 46 -21.63 45.16 14.77
CA HIS A 46 -21.64 46.36 13.92
C HIS A 46 -21.02 46.15 12.51
N GLY A 47 -21.65 45.33 11.65
CA GLY A 47 -21.31 45.15 10.25
C GLY A 47 -22.50 44.62 9.46
N ARG A 48 -22.74 45.12 8.24
CA ARG A 48 -23.82 44.63 7.35
C ARG A 48 -23.61 43.14 7.05
N SER A 49 -24.65 42.33 7.16
CA SER A 49 -24.59 40.92 6.77
C SER A 49 -24.50 40.77 5.26
N LEU A 50 -24.19 39.56 4.78
CA LEU A 50 -24.21 39.21 3.35
C LEU A 50 -25.58 39.49 2.70
N CYS A 51 -26.66 39.39 3.50
CA CYS A 51 -28.05 39.60 3.09
C CYS A 51 -28.48 41.08 3.13
N ASP A 52 -27.80 41.92 3.93
CA ASP A 52 -28.09 43.36 4.02
C ASP A 52 -27.43 44.17 2.89
N LEU A 53 -26.56 43.54 2.11
CA LEU A 53 -25.96 44.13 0.92
C LEU A 53 -27.02 44.17 -0.18
N ARG A 54 -27.84 45.24 -0.18
CA ARG A 54 -28.81 45.50 -1.26
C ARG A 54 -28.18 45.24 -2.62
N ALA A 55 -28.92 44.57 -3.50
CA ALA A 55 -28.62 44.30 -4.92
C ALA A 55 -28.51 45.57 -5.80
N GLY A 56 -28.17 46.73 -5.22
CA GLY A 56 -28.05 48.01 -5.90
C GLY A 56 -26.69 48.64 -5.64
N GLN A 57 -25.95 48.82 -6.72
CA GLN A 57 -24.65 49.51 -6.88
C GLN A 57 -23.39 48.63 -6.78
N GLY A 58 -23.07 48.00 -7.91
CA GLY A 58 -21.76 47.41 -8.23
C GLY A 58 -21.83 45.95 -8.69
N PRO A 59 -20.78 45.43 -9.36
CA PRO A 59 -20.65 44.00 -9.55
C PRO A 59 -20.42 43.43 -8.15
N ARG A 60 -21.44 42.79 -7.57
CA ARG A 60 -21.37 42.10 -6.29
C ARG A 60 -21.90 40.68 -6.51
N PRO A 61 -21.56 39.70 -5.66
CA PRO A 61 -22.17 38.40 -5.76
C PRO A 61 -23.66 38.59 -5.50
N LEU A 62 -24.53 38.07 -6.38
CA LEU A 62 -25.97 38.08 -6.10
C LEU A 62 -26.23 37.02 -5.04
N CYS A 63 -26.16 37.43 -3.78
CA CYS A 63 -26.60 36.64 -2.65
C CYS A 63 -28.08 36.94 -2.38
N ASP A 64 -28.93 35.98 -2.72
CA ASP A 64 -30.35 35.99 -2.37
C ASP A 64 -30.52 35.31 -1.01
N CYS A 65 -31.33 35.93 -0.14
CA CYS A 65 -31.58 35.45 1.20
C CYS A 65 -33.08 35.42 1.46
N ASP A 66 -33.57 34.32 2.05
CA ASP A 66 -34.99 34.23 2.41
C ASP A 66 -35.35 35.20 3.56
N LEU A 67 -36.64 35.47 3.76
CA LEU A 67 -37.13 36.43 4.77
C LEU A 67 -36.72 36.10 6.21
N ALA A 68 -36.46 34.83 6.51
CA ALA A 68 -35.96 34.34 7.78
C ALA A 68 -34.44 34.20 7.81
N TRP A 69 -33.72 34.64 6.77
CA TRP A 69 -32.27 34.56 6.58
C TRP A 69 -31.67 33.16 6.80
N GLY A 70 -32.51 32.13 6.72
CA GLY A 70 -32.11 30.74 6.96
C GLY A 70 -31.47 30.10 5.73
N ARG A 71 -31.83 30.55 4.53
CA ARG A 71 -31.24 30.10 3.26
C ARG A 71 -30.52 31.25 2.59
N ILE A 72 -29.25 31.05 2.32
CA ILE A 72 -28.37 32.02 1.66
C ILE A 72 -27.89 31.38 0.37
N ASN A 73 -28.21 31.99 -0.76
CA ASN A 73 -27.83 31.52 -2.08
C ASN A 73 -27.06 32.59 -2.83
N CYS A 74 -25.75 32.42 -2.91
CA CYS A 74 -24.85 33.32 -3.63
C CYS A 74 -24.55 32.77 -5.02
N SER A 75 -24.94 33.52 -6.04
CA SER A 75 -24.61 33.26 -7.43
C SER A 75 -23.73 34.37 -7.98
N CYS A 76 -22.62 33.99 -8.61
CA CYS A 76 -21.72 34.93 -9.26
C CYS A 76 -21.95 34.91 -10.78
N PRO A 77 -22.21 36.08 -11.42
CA PRO A 77 -22.25 36.14 -12.87
C PRO A 77 -20.86 35.84 -13.48
N PRO A 78 -20.77 35.36 -14.73
CA PRO A 78 -19.53 34.85 -15.32
C PRO A 78 -18.39 35.89 -15.42
N HIS A 79 -18.71 37.19 -15.37
CA HIS A 79 -17.72 38.28 -15.37
C HIS A 79 -17.25 38.68 -13.96
N TYR A 80 -17.81 38.08 -12.91
CA TYR A 80 -17.50 38.41 -11.53
C TYR A 80 -16.20 37.71 -11.08
N GLN A 81 -15.14 38.49 -10.95
CA GLN A 81 -13.79 38.00 -10.63
C GLN A 81 -13.39 38.22 -9.16
N GLU A 82 -14.18 38.94 -8.38
CA GLU A 82 -13.84 39.22 -6.98
C GLU A 82 -13.96 37.96 -6.10
N GLU A 83 -13.19 37.93 -5.03
CA GLU A 83 -13.18 36.81 -4.08
C GLU A 83 -14.38 36.92 -3.12
N VAL A 84 -15.22 35.89 -3.09
CA VAL A 84 -16.31 35.78 -2.10
C VAL A 84 -15.74 35.17 -0.82
N VAL A 85 -15.85 35.87 0.30
CA VAL A 85 -15.31 35.42 1.59
C VAL A 85 -16.46 35.06 2.53
N LEU A 86 -16.54 33.80 2.96
CA LEU A 86 -17.58 33.32 3.88
C LEU A 86 -17.13 33.52 5.33
N ARG A 87 -17.73 34.45 6.07
CA ARG A 87 -17.31 34.78 7.45
C ARG A 87 -18.49 34.66 8.41
N SER A 88 -18.24 34.22 9.64
CA SER A 88 -19.25 34.26 10.71
C SER A 88 -19.36 35.65 11.36
N ARG A 89 -18.31 36.48 11.29
CA ARG A 89 -18.24 37.80 11.92
C ARG A 89 -17.66 38.87 11.00
N GLY A 90 -17.96 40.13 11.31
CA GLY A 90 -17.45 41.31 10.59
C GLY A 90 -18.38 41.79 9.48
N SER A 91 -17.84 42.58 8.56
CA SER A 91 -18.59 43.04 7.38
C SER A 91 -18.84 41.88 6.40
N ALA A 92 -20.05 41.83 5.83
CA ALA A 92 -20.49 40.79 4.91
C ALA A 92 -20.47 39.38 5.54
N HIS A 93 -20.83 39.29 6.82
CA HIS A 93 -20.91 38.02 7.55
C HIS A 93 -22.19 37.23 7.21
N LEU A 94 -22.14 35.92 7.43
CA LEU A 94 -23.27 35.02 7.36
C LEU A 94 -24.18 35.26 8.58
N PRO A 95 -25.49 35.52 8.37
CA PRO A 95 -26.48 35.62 9.44
C PRO A 95 -26.41 34.44 10.42
N PRO A 96 -26.53 34.66 11.74
CA PRO A 96 -26.41 33.62 12.76
C PRO A 96 -27.49 32.52 12.66
N ASN A 97 -28.62 32.83 12.05
CA ASN A 97 -29.73 31.90 11.80
C ASN A 97 -29.60 31.13 10.47
N ALA A 98 -28.47 31.25 9.76
CA ALA A 98 -28.22 30.53 8.52
C ALA A 98 -28.24 29.01 8.74
N ARG A 99 -29.19 28.34 8.08
CA ARG A 99 -29.36 26.87 8.05
C ARG A 99 -28.70 26.26 6.84
N GLU A 100 -28.71 26.97 5.73
CA GLU A 100 -28.20 26.51 4.45
C GLU A 100 -27.46 27.64 3.74
N VAL A 101 -26.20 27.35 3.39
CA VAL A 101 -25.32 28.27 2.67
C VAL A 101 -24.96 27.63 1.34
N THR A 102 -25.34 28.27 0.25
CA THR A 102 -25.06 27.82 -1.11
C THR A 102 -24.28 28.89 -1.86
N VAL A 103 -23.16 28.50 -2.48
CA VAL A 103 -22.33 29.38 -3.31
C VAL A 103 -22.09 28.72 -4.66
N GLN A 104 -22.42 29.43 -5.75
CA GLN A 104 -22.41 28.88 -7.09
C GLN A 104 -21.78 29.80 -8.13
N GLY A 105 -21.00 29.22 -9.04
CA GLY A 105 -20.49 29.91 -10.24
C GLY A 105 -19.45 31.00 -9.98
N CYS A 106 -18.87 31.05 -8.77
CA CYS A 106 -17.92 32.10 -8.40
C CYS A 106 -16.49 31.76 -8.84
N ALA A 107 -15.77 32.76 -9.35
CA ALA A 107 -14.38 32.57 -9.76
C ALA A 107 -13.48 32.17 -8.58
N ARG A 108 -13.64 32.84 -7.43
CA ARG A 108 -12.85 32.61 -6.22
C ARG A 108 -13.73 32.66 -4.97
N VAL A 109 -13.63 31.65 -4.13
CA VAL A 109 -14.30 31.59 -2.82
C VAL A 109 -13.26 31.29 -1.75
N ARG A 110 -13.34 32.00 -0.63
CA ARG A 110 -12.48 31.77 0.53
C ARG A 110 -13.31 31.42 1.76
N VAL A 111 -12.94 30.33 2.40
CA VAL A 111 -13.48 29.86 3.68
C VAL A 111 -12.41 30.08 4.75
N PRO A 112 -12.39 31.25 5.39
CA PRO A 112 -11.47 31.56 6.48
C PRO A 112 -11.71 30.69 7.71
N GLN A 113 -10.77 30.77 8.65
CA GLN A 113 -10.88 30.09 9.93
C GLN A 113 -12.23 30.36 10.61
N ALA A 114 -12.86 29.29 11.12
CA ALA A 114 -14.11 29.36 11.87
C ALA A 114 -15.28 30.03 11.13
N ALA A 115 -15.28 30.01 9.78
CA ALA A 115 -16.31 30.60 8.94
C ALA A 115 -17.75 30.23 9.32
N PHE A 116 -17.94 29.03 9.89
CA PHE A 116 -19.24 28.47 10.24
C PHE A 116 -19.42 28.23 11.75
N ALA A 117 -18.45 28.55 12.60
CA ALA A 117 -18.45 28.16 14.00
C ALA A 117 -19.56 28.83 14.83
N ASP A 118 -19.97 30.05 14.46
CA ASP A 118 -21.02 30.81 15.15
C ASP A 118 -22.42 30.63 14.52
N LEU A 119 -22.62 29.58 13.70
CA LEU A 119 -23.89 29.31 13.01
C LEU A 119 -24.59 28.10 13.63
N PRO A 120 -25.33 28.27 14.74
CA PRO A 120 -25.92 27.18 15.51
C PRO A 120 -26.91 26.31 14.73
N GLU A 121 -27.62 26.93 13.78
CA GLU A 121 -28.69 26.30 13.02
C GLU A 121 -28.18 25.68 11.71
N LEU A 122 -26.88 25.79 11.41
CA LEU A 122 -26.31 25.34 10.14
C LEU A 122 -26.50 23.83 9.95
N ARG A 123 -27.03 23.44 8.79
CA ARG A 123 -27.24 22.04 8.39
C ARG A 123 -26.59 21.72 7.06
N ARG A 124 -26.45 22.68 6.14
CA ARG A 124 -25.93 22.42 4.79
C ARG A 124 -25.04 23.54 4.29
N VAL A 125 -23.89 23.16 3.75
CA VAL A 125 -22.98 24.04 3.01
C VAL A 125 -22.74 23.42 1.65
N THR A 126 -23.13 24.12 0.58
CA THR A 126 -22.96 23.69 -0.80
C THR A 126 -22.10 24.69 -1.55
N ILE A 127 -20.99 24.23 -2.12
CA ILE A 127 -20.11 25.03 -2.97
C ILE A 127 -20.02 24.34 -4.32
N ALA A 128 -20.48 25.00 -5.39
CA ALA A 128 -20.63 24.38 -6.70
C ALA A 128 -20.10 25.24 -7.83
N GLY A 129 -19.34 24.63 -8.75
CA GLY A 129 -18.85 25.32 -9.95
C GLY A 129 -17.96 26.51 -9.63
N VAL A 130 -17.14 26.40 -8.57
CA VAL A 130 -16.24 27.48 -8.15
C VAL A 130 -14.87 27.30 -8.80
N GLY A 131 -14.35 28.36 -9.40
CA GLY A 131 -13.05 28.35 -10.09
C GLY A 131 -11.89 28.04 -9.14
N GLN A 132 -11.87 28.62 -7.94
CA GLN A 132 -10.90 28.30 -6.90
C GLN A 132 -11.50 28.46 -5.51
N LEU A 133 -11.50 27.39 -4.71
CA LEU A 133 -11.91 27.39 -3.32
C LEU A 133 -10.68 27.32 -2.42
N ARG A 134 -10.42 28.40 -1.68
CA ARG A 134 -9.36 28.46 -0.68
C ARG A 134 -9.95 28.19 0.70
N VAL A 135 -9.51 27.10 1.32
CA VAL A 135 -9.92 26.71 2.67
C VAL A 135 -8.76 27.04 3.60
N GLU A 136 -9.02 27.79 4.66
CA GLU A 136 -8.05 27.99 5.76
C GLU A 136 -8.25 26.89 6.82
N SER A 137 -7.29 26.74 7.73
CA SER A 137 -7.43 25.79 8.85
C SER A 137 -8.69 26.09 9.65
N TYR A 138 -9.41 25.04 10.06
CA TYR A 138 -10.71 25.12 10.73
C TYR A 138 -11.81 25.81 9.91
N GLY A 139 -11.66 25.90 8.58
CA GLY A 139 -12.63 26.54 7.70
C GLY A 139 -14.01 25.88 7.75
N PHE A 140 -14.07 24.55 7.70
CA PHE A 140 -15.31 23.75 7.86
C PHE A 140 -15.46 23.18 9.28
N SER A 141 -14.97 23.91 10.29
CA SER A 141 -15.17 23.53 11.68
C SER A 141 -16.57 23.92 12.15
N TRP A 142 -17.32 22.96 12.69
CA TRP A 142 -18.65 23.22 13.27
C TRP A 142 -18.92 22.38 14.51
N ASN A 143 -19.45 23.00 15.56
CA ASN A 143 -19.88 22.33 16.78
C ASN A 143 -21.19 22.92 17.30
N GLU A 144 -22.06 22.06 17.81
CA GLU A 144 -23.33 22.47 18.40
C GLU A 144 -23.15 23.23 19.73
N SER A 145 -22.03 23.06 20.43
CA SER A 145 -21.82 23.69 21.74
C SER A 145 -21.62 25.21 21.70
N THR A 146 -21.37 25.83 20.54
CA THR A 146 -21.45 27.30 20.40
C THR A 146 -22.90 27.80 20.27
N ALA A 147 -23.86 26.90 19.97
CA ALA A 147 -25.29 27.20 19.91
C ALA A 147 -25.97 27.27 21.27
N SER A 148 -25.39 26.62 22.27
CA SER A 148 -26.02 26.40 23.57
C SER A 148 -25.57 27.46 24.60
N VAL A 149 -25.87 28.73 24.32
CA VAL A 149 -25.95 29.77 25.37
C VAL A 149 -27.38 30.31 25.43
N LEU A 150 -28.37 29.42 25.40
CA LEU A 150 -29.69 29.72 25.95
C LEU A 150 -29.90 28.84 27.20
N PRO A 151 -30.28 29.42 28.35
CA PRO A 151 -30.60 28.64 29.53
C PRO A 151 -31.76 27.70 29.21
N SER A 152 -31.52 26.41 29.46
CA SER A 152 -32.54 25.37 29.37
C SER A 152 -33.74 25.71 30.24
N GLU A 153 -34.91 25.86 29.63
CA GLU A 153 -36.14 25.15 30.01
C GLU A 153 -37.03 25.08 28.76
N VAL A 154 -37.67 23.93 28.55
CA VAL A 154 -38.52 23.55 27.40
C VAL A 154 -37.75 23.05 26.16
N LEU A 155 -37.78 21.72 25.98
CA LEU A 155 -37.33 20.98 24.79
C LEU A 155 -37.84 21.60 23.48
N PRO A 156 -37.09 21.41 22.38
CA PRO A 156 -37.56 20.39 21.47
C PRO A 156 -36.49 19.36 21.15
N VAL A 157 -36.92 18.11 21.10
CA VAL A 157 -36.33 17.05 20.29
C VAL A 157 -36.39 17.51 18.82
N GLY A 158 -35.42 18.32 18.40
CA GLY A 158 -35.08 18.58 16.99
C GLY A 158 -33.87 17.72 16.62
N PRO A 159 -33.68 17.31 15.35
CA PRO A 159 -32.73 16.26 15.02
C PRO A 159 -31.33 16.71 15.41
N ALA A 160 -30.65 15.83 16.15
CA ALA A 160 -29.23 15.91 16.46
C ALA A 160 -28.40 15.65 15.18
N GLY A 161 -28.67 16.40 14.10
CA GLY A 161 -27.99 16.30 12.81
C GLY A 161 -26.67 17.05 12.83
N GLY A 162 -25.70 16.57 12.07
CA GLY A 162 -24.47 17.33 11.82
C GLY A 162 -24.64 18.27 10.63
N VAL A 163 -23.54 18.89 10.20
CA VAL A 163 -23.53 19.68 8.96
C VAL A 163 -23.18 18.78 7.77
N HIS A 164 -23.93 18.94 6.68
CA HIS A 164 -23.63 18.36 5.37
C HIS A 164 -22.80 19.35 4.55
N VAL A 165 -21.58 18.99 4.18
CA VAL A 165 -20.72 19.77 3.29
C VAL A 165 -20.66 19.09 1.93
N ASN A 166 -21.05 19.81 0.88
CA ASN A 166 -20.99 19.34 -0.49
C ASN A 166 -20.18 20.31 -1.36
N ILE A 167 -19.11 19.82 -1.97
CA ILE A 167 -18.24 20.59 -2.85
C ILE A 167 -18.25 19.92 -4.22
N THR A 168 -18.70 20.63 -5.24
CA THR A 168 -18.88 20.06 -6.59
C THR A 168 -18.20 20.88 -7.67
N ASN A 169 -17.60 20.21 -8.66
CA ASN A 169 -16.97 20.81 -9.84
C ASN A 169 -16.13 22.05 -9.51
N THR A 170 -15.25 21.91 -8.51
CA THR A 170 -14.49 23.02 -7.93
C THR A 170 -13.02 22.66 -7.86
N THR A 171 -12.15 23.66 -7.96
CA THR A 171 -10.70 23.49 -7.80
C THR A 171 -10.29 23.95 -6.40
N VAL A 172 -9.70 23.05 -5.62
CA VAL A 172 -9.23 23.30 -4.25
C VAL A 172 -7.70 23.17 -4.27
N PRO A 173 -6.93 24.26 -4.22
CA PRO A 173 -5.47 24.16 -4.27
C PRO A 173 -4.89 23.34 -3.12
N GLU A 174 -5.47 23.49 -1.93
CA GLU A 174 -4.98 22.87 -0.70
C GLU A 174 -6.13 22.70 0.30
N LEU A 175 -6.20 21.53 0.91
CA LEU A 175 -6.94 21.28 2.14
C LEU A 175 -5.93 21.30 3.29
N PRO A 176 -5.85 22.40 4.07
CA PRO A 176 -4.87 22.52 5.14
C PRO A 176 -5.20 21.59 6.31
N SER A 177 -4.26 21.48 7.25
CA SER A 177 -4.49 20.78 8.51
C SER A 177 -5.74 21.34 9.22
N PHE A 178 -6.56 20.42 9.73
CA PHE A 178 -7.83 20.72 10.40
C PHE A 178 -8.85 21.47 9.53
N ALA A 179 -8.81 21.34 8.20
CA ALA A 179 -9.81 21.91 7.31
C ALA A 179 -11.24 21.49 7.69
N PHE A 180 -11.42 20.21 8.02
CA PHE A 180 -12.69 19.64 8.47
C PHE A 180 -12.57 19.13 9.92
N LEU A 181 -13.41 19.67 10.80
CA LEU A 181 -13.39 19.36 12.23
C LEU A 181 -14.78 19.49 12.87
N GLY A 182 -15.03 18.71 13.92
CA GLY A 182 -16.25 18.85 14.72
C GLY A 182 -17.37 17.89 14.30
N ARG A 183 -18.62 18.33 14.39
CA ARG A 183 -19.81 17.49 14.22
C ARG A 183 -20.37 17.60 12.80
N LEU A 184 -19.72 16.93 11.86
CA LEU A 184 -20.14 16.86 10.45
C LEU A 184 -20.87 15.54 10.20
N GLU A 185 -21.99 15.59 9.46
CA GLU A 185 -22.78 14.41 9.14
C GLU A 185 -22.37 13.80 7.81
N SER A 186 -22.09 14.64 6.80
CA SER A 186 -21.52 14.17 5.55
C SER A 186 -20.56 15.17 4.94
N VAL A 187 -19.48 14.69 4.33
CA VAL A 187 -18.58 15.48 3.51
C VAL A 187 -18.47 14.80 2.14
N ALA A 188 -18.95 15.47 1.10
CA ALA A 188 -18.98 14.97 -0.26
C ALA A 188 -18.20 15.91 -1.19
N LEU A 189 -17.22 15.35 -1.89
CA LEU A 189 -16.46 16.05 -2.93
C LEU A 189 -16.74 15.35 -4.26
N VAL A 190 -17.29 16.07 -5.24
CA VAL A 190 -17.69 15.49 -6.54
C VAL A 190 -17.10 16.28 -7.69
N GLY A 191 -16.27 15.65 -8.52
CA GLY A 191 -15.62 16.34 -9.65
C GLY A 191 -14.65 17.43 -9.19
N VAL A 192 -14.05 17.28 -8.01
CA VAL A 192 -13.15 18.28 -7.41
C VAL A 192 -11.70 17.93 -7.75
N ARG A 193 -10.90 18.94 -8.10
CA ARG A 193 -9.44 18.79 -8.16
C ARG A 193 -8.82 19.35 -6.90
N VAL A 194 -8.09 18.53 -6.16
CA VAL A 194 -7.41 18.92 -4.92
C VAL A 194 -5.90 18.85 -5.12
N GLY A 195 -5.20 19.97 -4.98
CA GLY A 195 -3.74 20.03 -5.16
C GLY A 195 -2.96 19.34 -4.01
N ALA A 196 -3.36 19.58 -2.76
CA ALA A 196 -2.78 18.88 -1.63
C ALA A 196 -3.79 18.63 -0.52
N VAL A 197 -3.82 17.42 0.03
CA VAL A 197 -4.49 17.08 1.28
C VAL A 197 -3.42 16.96 2.36
N ARG A 198 -3.35 17.97 3.22
CA ARG A 198 -2.35 18.03 4.28
C ARG A 198 -2.62 17.04 5.40
N ALA A 199 -1.58 16.75 6.19
CA ALA A 199 -1.71 15.99 7.41
C ALA A 199 -2.81 16.59 8.31
N PHE A 200 -3.66 15.72 8.86
CA PHE A 200 -4.79 16.09 9.71
C PHE A 200 -5.85 16.97 9.04
N ALA A 201 -5.91 17.05 7.71
CA ALA A 201 -6.97 17.80 7.02
C ALA A 201 -8.38 17.34 7.45
N PHE A 202 -8.54 16.04 7.71
CA PHE A 202 -9.73 15.43 8.30
C PHE A 202 -9.37 14.79 9.64
N ALA A 203 -9.74 15.46 10.72
CA ALA A 203 -9.42 15.01 12.07
C ALA A 203 -10.56 15.27 13.05
N SER A 204 -10.72 14.37 14.03
CA SER A 204 -11.67 14.54 15.14
C SER A 204 -13.12 14.80 14.71
N LEU A 205 -13.53 14.21 13.59
CA LEU A 205 -14.90 14.25 13.09
C LEU A 205 -15.80 13.37 13.95
N ARG A 206 -16.92 13.92 14.41
CA ARG A 206 -17.92 13.24 15.23
C ARG A 206 -19.21 13.09 14.45
N SER A 207 -19.87 11.93 14.60
CA SER A 207 -21.15 11.63 13.96
C SER A 207 -21.11 11.61 12.42
N LEU A 208 -19.94 11.42 11.81
CA LEU A 208 -19.83 11.35 10.35
C LEU A 208 -20.51 10.08 9.83
N GLN A 209 -21.52 10.27 9.00
CA GLN A 209 -22.18 9.18 8.28
C GLN A 209 -21.44 8.90 6.99
N ARG A 210 -21.17 9.91 6.15
CA ARG A 210 -20.56 9.67 4.84
C ARG A 210 -19.39 10.59 4.56
N LEU A 211 -18.26 10.02 4.18
CA LEU A 211 -17.14 10.72 3.56
C LEU A 211 -16.97 10.18 2.14
N SER A 212 -17.25 11.00 1.13
CA SER A 212 -17.14 10.58 -0.28
C SER A 212 -16.27 11.49 -1.13
N PHE A 213 -15.42 10.86 -1.94
CA PHE A 213 -14.66 11.49 -3.01
C PHE A 213 -15.06 10.81 -4.32
N GLU A 214 -15.84 11.52 -5.14
CA GLU A 214 -16.37 11.01 -6.39
C GLU A 214 -15.78 11.76 -7.58
N ARG A 215 -15.17 11.04 -8.52
CA ARG A 215 -14.54 11.60 -9.73
C ARG A 215 -13.57 12.75 -9.39
N CYS A 216 -12.82 12.62 -8.30
CA CYS A 216 -11.88 13.62 -7.84
C CYS A 216 -10.46 13.37 -8.38
N ASP A 217 -9.71 14.44 -8.61
CA ASP A 217 -8.30 14.39 -9.01
C ASP A 217 -7.47 14.94 -7.85
N LEU A 218 -6.78 14.05 -7.14
CA LEU A 218 -6.00 14.35 -5.94
C LEU A 218 -4.52 14.31 -6.30
N ASP A 219 -3.85 15.47 -6.29
CA ASP A 219 -2.45 15.52 -6.70
C ASP A 219 -1.56 14.94 -5.59
N GLN A 220 -1.64 15.49 -4.37
CA GLN A 220 -0.85 15.04 -3.20
C GLN A 220 -1.72 14.74 -1.98
N ILE A 221 -1.44 13.62 -1.31
CA ILE A 221 -2.03 13.26 -0.01
C ILE A 221 -0.86 13.01 0.95
N GLU A 222 -0.78 13.78 2.02
CA GLU A 222 0.25 13.60 3.04
C GLU A 222 -0.10 12.42 3.97
N SER A 223 0.91 11.89 4.66
CA SER A 223 0.68 10.92 5.73
C SER A 223 -0.23 11.53 6.80
N GLN A 224 -1.13 10.73 7.35
CA GLN A 224 -2.08 11.14 8.39
C GLN A 224 -3.08 12.21 7.97
N ALA A 225 -3.29 12.42 6.67
CA ALA A 225 -4.32 13.31 6.13
C ALA A 225 -5.70 13.03 6.72
N PHE A 226 -6.03 11.74 6.89
CA PHE A 226 -7.25 11.27 7.55
C PHE A 226 -6.86 10.53 8.82
N LYS A 227 -7.19 11.07 9.99
CA LYS A 227 -6.73 10.49 11.27
C LYS A 227 -7.81 10.42 12.34
N LYS A 228 -7.93 9.25 12.96
CA LYS A 228 -8.67 9.01 14.22
C LYS A 228 -10.08 9.59 14.23
N PHE A 229 -10.92 9.12 13.32
CA PHE A 229 -12.35 9.39 13.34
C PHE A 229 -13.15 8.16 12.92
N SER A 230 -14.41 8.11 13.37
CA SER A 230 -15.37 7.09 12.95
C SER A 230 -16.26 7.63 11.84
N VAL A 231 -16.52 6.81 10.83
CA VAL A 231 -17.40 7.12 9.70
C VAL A 231 -18.30 5.92 9.40
N ASP A 232 -19.52 6.13 8.94
CA ASP A 232 -20.38 5.01 8.55
C ASP A 232 -20.00 4.46 7.16
N GLN A 233 -19.83 5.33 6.18
CA GLN A 233 -19.45 5.00 4.81
C GLN A 233 -18.25 5.85 4.36
N LEU A 234 -17.15 5.18 3.99
CA LEU A 234 -15.99 5.78 3.34
C LEU A 234 -15.98 5.36 1.87
N VAL A 235 -16.18 6.32 0.96
CA VAL A 235 -16.33 6.06 -0.47
C VAL A 235 -15.29 6.84 -1.27
N LEU A 236 -14.42 6.12 -1.97
CA LEU A 236 -13.52 6.63 -2.99
C LEU A 236 -13.99 6.06 -4.32
N ARG A 237 -14.57 6.89 -5.20
CA ARG A 237 -15.17 6.41 -6.44
C ARG A 237 -14.76 7.22 -7.66
N GLY A 238 -14.12 6.58 -8.62
CA GLY A 238 -13.63 7.23 -9.82
C GLY A 238 -12.52 8.24 -9.54
N GLY A 239 -11.94 8.76 -10.61
CA GLY A 239 -10.88 9.77 -10.51
C GLY A 239 -9.49 9.18 -10.33
N ARG A 240 -8.56 9.99 -9.83
CA ARG A 240 -7.13 9.67 -9.83
C ARG A 240 -6.43 10.27 -8.62
N VAL A 241 -5.49 9.51 -8.06
CA VAL A 241 -4.47 9.99 -7.12
C VAL A 241 -3.14 10.00 -7.87
N ARG A 242 -2.59 11.19 -8.10
CA ARG A 242 -1.42 11.36 -9.00
C ARG A 242 -0.11 10.98 -8.34
N SER A 243 0.06 11.32 -7.07
CA SER A 243 1.22 10.93 -6.28
C SER A 243 1.04 9.55 -5.66
N ALA A 244 2.15 8.99 -5.19
CA ALA A 244 2.13 7.80 -4.36
C ALA A 244 1.34 8.06 -3.06
N LEU A 245 0.34 7.23 -2.77
CA LEU A 245 -0.40 7.28 -1.52
C LEU A 245 0.52 6.79 -0.39
N PRO A 246 0.91 7.67 0.56
CA PRO A 246 1.92 7.33 1.55
C PRO A 246 1.36 6.41 2.64
N SER A 247 2.27 5.77 3.37
CA SER A 247 1.93 5.01 4.56
C SER A 247 1.17 5.89 5.56
N ARG A 248 0.14 5.32 6.19
CA ARG A 248 -0.72 6.00 7.16
C ARG A 248 -1.50 7.20 6.59
N ALA A 249 -1.72 7.29 5.27
CA ALA A 249 -2.59 8.32 4.69
C ALA A 249 -3.98 8.32 5.34
N PHE A 250 -4.56 7.13 5.49
CA PHE A 250 -5.75 6.86 6.28
C PHE A 250 -5.34 6.12 7.55
N GLN A 251 -5.23 6.83 8.68
CA GLN A 251 -4.72 6.28 9.93
C GLN A 251 -5.80 6.14 11.00
N ASP A 252 -5.91 4.91 11.53
CA ASP A 252 -6.76 4.57 12.68
C ASP A 252 -8.21 5.01 12.44
N LEU A 253 -8.71 4.72 11.23
CA LEU A 253 -10.10 5.00 10.87
C LEU A 253 -11.01 3.86 11.32
N ASP A 254 -12.17 4.23 11.83
CA ASP A 254 -13.22 3.30 12.23
C ASP A 254 -14.42 3.43 11.28
N VAL A 255 -14.42 2.62 10.23
CA VAL A 255 -15.48 2.60 9.21
C VAL A 255 -16.52 1.56 9.63
N ARG A 256 -17.78 1.94 9.87
CA ARG A 256 -18.80 1.03 10.45
C ARG A 256 -19.52 0.14 9.43
N SER A 257 -19.96 0.72 8.33
CA SER A 257 -20.84 0.02 7.38
C SER A 257 -20.08 -0.40 6.13
N GLU A 258 -19.48 0.56 5.43
CA GLU A 258 -18.95 0.30 4.09
C GLU A 258 -17.66 1.07 3.80
N LEU A 259 -16.65 0.33 3.35
CA LEU A 259 -15.43 0.86 2.75
C LEU A 259 -15.44 0.53 1.26
N THR A 260 -15.57 1.55 0.42
CA THR A 260 -15.60 1.40 -1.04
C THR A 260 -14.45 2.15 -1.68
N VAL A 261 -13.67 1.42 -2.48
CA VAL A 261 -12.65 1.95 -3.39
C VAL A 261 -12.97 1.42 -4.78
N ASP A 262 -13.63 2.24 -5.60
CA ASP A 262 -14.22 1.81 -6.86
C ASP A 262 -13.75 2.69 -8.04
N GLY A 263 -13.13 2.12 -9.06
CA GLY A 263 -12.80 2.87 -10.28
C GLY A 263 -11.69 3.93 -10.12
N VAL A 264 -10.88 3.86 -9.06
CA VAL A 264 -9.84 4.86 -8.79
C VAL A 264 -8.51 4.46 -9.43
N GLN A 265 -7.80 5.45 -9.98
CA GLN A 265 -6.44 5.28 -10.49
C GLN A 265 -5.41 5.71 -9.45
N PHE A 266 -4.56 4.79 -9.02
CA PHE A 266 -3.45 5.04 -8.11
C PHE A 266 -2.12 4.84 -8.84
N ASP A 267 -1.18 5.77 -8.65
CA ASP A 267 0.20 5.56 -9.09
C ASP A 267 0.87 4.47 -8.25
N ALA A 268 1.05 4.73 -6.96
CA ALA A 268 1.52 3.75 -5.99
C ALA A 268 0.71 3.79 -4.70
N VAL A 269 0.52 2.64 -4.06
CA VAL A 269 -0.09 2.52 -2.73
C VAL A 269 0.94 1.90 -1.80
N HIS A 270 1.42 2.67 -0.83
CA HIS A 270 2.42 2.22 0.15
C HIS A 270 1.80 1.32 1.24
N SER A 271 2.66 0.63 1.98
CA SER A 271 2.30 -0.20 3.12
C SER A 271 1.49 0.56 4.16
N ALA A 272 0.40 -0.04 4.63
CA ALA A 272 -0.55 0.53 5.57
C ALA A 272 -1.03 1.95 5.16
N ALA A 273 -1.14 2.23 3.86
CA ALA A 273 -1.74 3.48 3.39
C ALA A 273 -3.21 3.56 3.82
N PHE A 274 -3.92 2.44 3.73
CA PHE A 274 -5.25 2.25 4.32
C PHE A 274 -5.14 1.48 5.63
N ASN A 275 -5.10 2.18 6.76
CA ASN A 275 -5.15 1.59 8.09
C ASN A 275 -6.53 1.83 8.71
N VAL A 276 -7.41 0.83 8.53
CA VAL A 276 -8.80 0.83 9.00
C VAL A 276 -8.94 -0.27 10.06
N ARG A 277 -8.58 0.08 11.31
CA ARG A 277 -8.51 -0.82 12.47
C ARG A 277 -9.37 -0.31 13.63
N GLY A 278 -10.62 0.04 13.33
CA GLY A 278 -11.58 0.50 14.32
C GLY A 278 -12.23 -0.65 15.11
N PRO A 279 -12.82 -0.38 16.28
CA PRO A 279 -13.53 -1.37 17.08
C PRO A 279 -14.80 -1.92 16.42
N THR A 280 -15.37 -1.17 15.47
CA THR A 280 -16.60 -1.60 14.77
C THR A 280 -16.31 -2.21 13.41
N GLY A 281 -15.30 -1.69 12.72
CA GLY A 281 -14.79 -2.10 11.41
C GLY A 281 -15.84 -2.26 10.29
N PRO A 282 -15.42 -2.29 9.01
CA PRO A 282 -16.38 -2.25 7.91
C PRO A 282 -17.12 -3.58 7.78
N ARG A 283 -18.45 -3.53 7.76
CA ARG A 283 -19.32 -4.69 7.43
C ARG A 283 -19.20 -5.12 5.97
N ARG A 284 -18.71 -4.25 5.09
CA ARG A 284 -18.47 -4.55 3.68
C ARG A 284 -17.26 -3.78 3.18
N VAL A 285 -16.32 -4.49 2.57
CA VAL A 285 -15.15 -3.89 1.91
C VAL A 285 -15.22 -4.21 0.43
N THR A 286 -15.24 -3.18 -0.41
CA THR A 286 -15.27 -3.30 -1.87
C THR A 286 -14.09 -2.56 -2.47
N ILE A 287 -13.22 -3.30 -3.15
CA ILE A 287 -12.08 -2.78 -3.91
C ILE A 287 -12.28 -3.25 -5.35
N THR A 288 -12.91 -2.41 -6.17
CA THR A 288 -13.35 -2.81 -7.52
C THR A 288 -12.91 -1.85 -8.61
N GLN A 289 -12.65 -2.38 -9.80
CA GLN A 289 -12.40 -1.56 -11.00
C GLN A 289 -11.23 -0.56 -10.87
N ASN A 290 -10.32 -0.76 -9.91
CA ASN A 290 -9.21 0.16 -9.70
C ASN A 290 -8.04 -0.14 -10.64
N VAL A 291 -7.23 0.88 -10.92
CA VAL A 291 -5.96 0.74 -11.63
C VAL A 291 -4.85 1.17 -10.68
N ILE A 292 -4.01 0.24 -10.26
CA ILE A 292 -2.93 0.49 -9.28
C ILE A 292 -1.61 0.14 -9.94
N SER A 293 -0.72 1.10 -10.19
CA SER A 293 0.54 0.80 -10.89
C SER A 293 1.54 0.06 -10.00
N LEU A 294 1.63 0.42 -8.72
CA LEU A 294 2.43 -0.27 -7.70
C LEU A 294 1.63 -0.49 -6.42
N LEU A 295 1.46 -1.75 -6.01
CA LEU A 295 0.82 -2.13 -4.76
C LEU A 295 1.85 -2.76 -3.82
N ARG A 296 2.18 -2.05 -2.74
CA ARG A 296 3.17 -2.51 -1.76
C ARG A 296 2.61 -3.54 -0.78
N GLY A 297 3.51 -4.22 -0.08
CA GLY A 297 3.16 -5.15 1.00
C GLY A 297 2.28 -4.48 2.06
N GLU A 298 1.23 -5.18 2.50
CA GLU A 298 0.26 -4.71 3.49
C GLU A 298 -0.37 -3.33 3.18
N ALA A 299 -0.51 -2.97 1.90
CA ALA A 299 -1.09 -1.70 1.48
C ALA A 299 -2.48 -1.43 2.10
N PHE A 300 -3.28 -2.50 2.21
CA PHE A 300 -4.58 -2.49 2.89
C PHE A 300 -4.47 -3.22 4.22
N SER A 301 -4.39 -2.47 5.30
CA SER A 301 -4.51 -3.00 6.65
C SER A 301 -5.92 -2.73 7.19
N VAL A 302 -6.80 -3.71 6.99
CA VAL A 302 -8.23 -3.56 7.26
C VAL A 302 -8.70 -4.72 8.13
N VAL A 303 -9.35 -4.40 9.25
CA VAL A 303 -10.04 -5.38 10.09
C VAL A 303 -11.53 -5.34 9.75
N ALA A 304 -11.98 -6.26 8.91
CA ALA A 304 -13.34 -6.34 8.42
C ALA A 304 -14.27 -7.07 9.40
N HIS A 305 -15.53 -6.64 9.43
CA HIS A 305 -16.62 -7.29 10.17
C HIS A 305 -17.65 -7.92 9.21
N GLY A 306 -17.22 -8.25 7.99
CA GLY A 306 -18.06 -8.85 6.96
C GLY A 306 -17.27 -9.16 5.70
N PRO A 307 -17.95 -9.40 4.56
CA PRO A 307 -17.30 -9.84 3.33
C PRO A 307 -16.39 -8.78 2.71
N VAL A 308 -15.29 -9.27 2.11
CA VAL A 308 -14.31 -8.47 1.36
C VAL A 308 -14.35 -8.88 -0.10
N ILE A 309 -14.50 -7.90 -0.99
CA ILE A 309 -14.61 -8.13 -2.44
C ILE A 309 -13.51 -7.31 -3.12
N VAL A 310 -12.56 -8.00 -3.76
CA VAL A 310 -11.44 -7.41 -4.50
C VAL A 310 -11.53 -7.90 -5.94
N ASN A 311 -12.29 -7.20 -6.79
CA ASN A 311 -12.62 -7.71 -8.12
C ASN A 311 -12.38 -6.69 -9.24
N ASN A 312 -12.09 -7.18 -10.45
CA ASN A 312 -11.97 -6.34 -11.65
C ASN A 312 -10.87 -5.26 -11.56
N ASN A 313 -9.82 -5.46 -10.75
CA ASN A 313 -8.74 -4.50 -10.63
C ASN A 313 -7.61 -4.78 -11.61
N ARG A 314 -6.97 -3.71 -12.09
CA ARG A 314 -5.72 -3.78 -12.84
C ARG A 314 -4.55 -3.40 -11.95
N LEU A 315 -3.81 -4.41 -11.51
CA LEU A 315 -2.63 -4.28 -10.69
C LEU A 315 -1.38 -4.34 -11.58
N GLY A 316 -0.53 -3.33 -11.50
CA GLY A 316 0.75 -3.27 -12.21
C GLY A 316 1.75 -4.22 -11.56
N ARG A 317 2.58 -3.70 -10.66
CA ARG A 317 3.48 -4.49 -9.82
C ARG A 317 2.86 -4.71 -8.43
N VAL A 318 2.83 -5.95 -7.96
CA VAL A 318 2.35 -6.33 -6.62
C VAL A 318 3.51 -6.91 -5.81
N GLU A 319 3.83 -6.28 -4.68
CA GLU A 319 4.87 -6.72 -3.74
C GLU A 319 4.34 -7.80 -2.79
N THR A 320 5.25 -8.54 -2.15
CA THR A 320 4.92 -9.61 -1.20
C THR A 320 3.91 -9.18 -0.13
N GLY A 321 2.87 -9.97 0.08
CA GLY A 321 1.90 -9.77 1.17
C GLY A 321 1.03 -8.52 1.02
N ALA A 322 0.81 -8.01 -0.20
CA ALA A 322 0.04 -6.78 -0.44
C ALA A 322 -1.36 -6.76 0.22
N LEU A 323 -2.01 -7.92 0.29
CA LEU A 323 -3.36 -8.10 0.85
C LEU A 323 -3.37 -8.90 2.16
N LEU A 324 -2.20 -9.23 2.72
CA LEU A 324 -2.07 -10.07 3.90
C LEU A 324 -2.69 -9.43 5.16
N ALA A 325 -2.61 -8.11 5.26
CA ALA A 325 -3.12 -7.33 6.37
C ALA A 325 -4.63 -7.04 6.31
N ILE A 326 -5.34 -7.61 5.33
CA ILE A 326 -6.79 -7.73 5.37
C ILE A 326 -7.11 -8.91 6.27
N THR A 327 -7.82 -8.65 7.37
CA THR A 327 -8.21 -9.65 8.36
C THR A 327 -9.68 -9.48 8.72
N VAL A 328 -10.24 -10.48 9.39
CA VAL A 328 -11.59 -10.37 9.95
C VAL A 328 -11.51 -10.30 11.46
N ASP A 329 -12.38 -9.50 12.06
CA ASP A 329 -12.52 -9.44 13.51
C ASP A 329 -12.87 -10.83 14.08
N TRP A 330 -12.17 -11.23 15.13
CA TRP A 330 -12.28 -12.57 15.70
C TRP A 330 -13.71 -12.85 16.21
N PHE A 331 -14.36 -11.85 16.83
CA PHE A 331 -15.69 -12.01 17.40
C PHE A 331 -16.73 -12.20 16.29
N THR A 332 -16.56 -11.46 15.20
CA THR A 332 -17.34 -11.63 13.98
C THR A 332 -17.14 -13.00 13.37
N ALA A 333 -15.90 -13.48 13.25
CA ALA A 333 -15.58 -14.80 12.71
C ALA A 333 -16.19 -15.94 13.54
N VAL A 334 -16.20 -15.81 14.88
CA VAL A 334 -16.79 -16.81 15.78
C VAL A 334 -18.32 -16.80 15.72
N ASN A 335 -18.96 -15.63 15.73
CA ASN A 335 -20.41 -15.53 15.83
C ASN A 335 -21.15 -15.66 14.49
N SER A 336 -20.55 -15.15 13.42
CA SER A 336 -21.15 -15.14 12.08
C SER A 336 -20.52 -16.17 11.14
N GLY A 337 -19.55 -16.94 11.63
CA GLY A 337 -18.75 -17.87 10.85
C GLY A 337 -17.68 -17.17 9.99
N PRO A 338 -16.89 -17.96 9.24
CA PRO A 338 -15.85 -17.43 8.35
C PRO A 338 -16.44 -16.46 7.33
N GLN A 339 -15.84 -15.29 7.19
CA GLN A 339 -16.30 -14.29 6.21
C GLN A 339 -15.64 -14.52 4.85
N VAL A 340 -16.38 -14.27 3.78
CA VAL A 340 -15.89 -14.52 2.43
C VAL A 340 -14.97 -13.38 1.99
N LEU A 341 -13.78 -13.74 1.50
CA LEU A 341 -12.91 -12.86 0.73
C LEU A 341 -12.91 -13.32 -0.73
N ARG A 342 -13.41 -12.49 -1.64
CA ARG A 342 -13.39 -12.77 -3.09
C ARG A 342 -12.27 -11.99 -3.75
N PHE A 343 -11.39 -12.69 -4.46
CA PHE A 343 -10.37 -12.10 -5.32
C PHE A 343 -10.58 -12.61 -6.75
N GLU A 344 -11.32 -11.86 -7.56
CA GLU A 344 -11.79 -12.33 -8.87
C GLU A 344 -11.58 -11.35 -10.01
N ASN A 345 -11.20 -11.87 -11.17
CA ASN A 345 -11.06 -11.08 -12.40
C ASN A 345 -10.06 -9.91 -12.24
N ASN A 346 -8.96 -10.14 -11.53
CA ASN A 346 -7.91 -9.14 -11.37
C ASN A 346 -6.78 -9.42 -12.37
N THR A 347 -6.30 -8.36 -13.03
CA THR A 347 -5.15 -8.45 -13.93
C THR A 347 -3.88 -8.04 -13.17
N ILE A 348 -2.81 -8.83 -13.22
CA ILE A 348 -1.52 -8.55 -12.57
C ILE A 348 -0.43 -8.50 -13.65
N SER A 349 0.35 -7.42 -13.69
CA SER A 349 1.38 -7.24 -14.72
C SER A 349 2.75 -7.78 -14.29
N ALA A 350 3.08 -7.65 -13.00
CA ALA A 350 4.28 -8.19 -12.38
C ALA A 350 4.01 -8.47 -10.89
N PHE A 351 4.66 -9.49 -10.32
CA PHE A 351 4.50 -9.84 -8.93
C PHE A 351 5.80 -10.33 -8.29
N GLU A 352 5.91 -10.17 -6.98
CA GLU A 352 6.92 -10.80 -6.13
C GLU A 352 6.40 -12.11 -5.52
N ASP A 353 7.29 -12.92 -4.98
CA ASP A 353 6.92 -14.15 -4.29
C ASP A 353 6.00 -13.82 -3.11
N GLY A 354 4.86 -14.47 -3.04
CA GLY A 354 3.83 -14.22 -2.04
C GLY A 354 3.04 -12.93 -2.24
N ALA A 355 3.03 -12.35 -3.44
CA ALA A 355 2.32 -11.09 -3.69
C ALA A 355 0.84 -11.12 -3.28
N VAL A 356 0.16 -12.24 -3.55
CA VAL A 356 -1.28 -12.40 -3.29
C VAL A 356 -1.50 -13.44 -2.19
N MET A 357 -0.80 -13.25 -1.07
CA MET A 357 -1.08 -13.95 0.18
C MET A 357 -2.30 -13.36 0.87
N PHE A 358 -3.11 -14.22 1.48
CA PHE A 358 -4.26 -13.83 2.28
C PHE A 358 -4.14 -14.42 3.68
N ASN A 359 -4.65 -13.69 4.67
CA ASN A 359 -4.89 -14.26 5.97
C ASN A 359 -6.12 -15.17 5.92
N THR A 360 -5.96 -16.45 6.26
CA THR A 360 -7.03 -17.46 6.26
C THR A 360 -7.71 -17.61 7.63
N THR A 361 -7.26 -16.91 8.67
CA THR A 361 -7.89 -16.99 9.99
C THR A 361 -9.23 -16.29 9.98
N GLY A 362 -10.33 -17.04 10.13
CA GLY A 362 -11.68 -16.49 10.11
C GLY A 362 -12.17 -16.04 8.72
N MET A 363 -11.47 -16.41 7.65
CA MET A 363 -11.82 -16.07 6.27
C MET A 363 -11.92 -17.27 5.35
N ASP A 364 -12.98 -17.31 4.55
CA ASP A 364 -13.14 -18.19 3.38
C ASP A 364 -12.64 -17.45 2.13
N VAL A 365 -11.41 -17.73 1.74
CA VAL A 365 -10.73 -17.05 0.62
C VAL A 365 -11.07 -17.75 -0.69
N ARG A 366 -11.68 -17.01 -1.61
CA ARG A 366 -12.08 -17.46 -2.95
C ARG A 366 -11.31 -16.69 -4.00
N VAL A 367 -10.37 -17.36 -4.64
CA VAL A 367 -9.56 -16.83 -5.74
C VAL A 367 -10.04 -17.43 -7.05
N SER A 368 -10.38 -16.60 -8.02
CA SER A 368 -10.75 -17.08 -9.36
C SER A 368 -10.35 -16.09 -10.44
N ARG A 369 -10.05 -16.57 -11.66
CA ARG A 369 -9.79 -15.70 -12.82
C ARG A 369 -8.79 -14.56 -12.56
N VAL A 370 -7.59 -14.89 -12.12
CA VAL A 370 -6.45 -13.97 -12.05
C VAL A 370 -5.74 -13.98 -13.39
N LEU A 371 -5.69 -12.82 -14.05
CA LEU A 371 -5.10 -12.66 -15.37
C LEU A 371 -3.69 -12.10 -15.25
N LEU A 372 -2.68 -12.88 -15.58
CA LEU A 372 -1.31 -12.44 -15.65
C LEU A 372 -1.07 -11.78 -17.01
N ASP A 373 -0.76 -10.47 -17.04
CA ASP A 373 -0.41 -9.73 -18.25
C ASP A 373 1.04 -10.00 -18.70
N MET A 374 1.46 -11.25 -18.55
CA MET A 374 2.77 -11.79 -18.89
C MET A 374 2.59 -12.92 -19.89
N ALA A 375 3.57 -13.09 -20.78
CA ALA A 375 3.54 -14.16 -21.77
C ALA A 375 3.63 -15.53 -21.10
N CYS A 376 2.80 -16.48 -21.53
CA CYS A 376 2.85 -17.86 -21.04
C CYS A 376 4.19 -18.52 -21.40
N ASP A 377 5.00 -18.88 -20.40
CA ASP A 377 6.29 -19.58 -20.59
C ASP A 377 6.33 -20.87 -19.78
N CYS A 378 6.47 -22.00 -20.50
CA CYS A 378 6.51 -23.35 -19.98
C CYS A 378 7.54 -23.58 -18.86
N ALA A 379 8.62 -22.81 -18.81
CA ALA A 379 9.64 -22.93 -17.76
C ALA A 379 9.13 -22.47 -16.38
N VAL A 380 8.21 -21.50 -16.34
CA VAL A 380 7.79 -20.79 -15.12
C VAL A 380 6.32 -21.04 -14.73
N LEU A 381 5.52 -21.69 -15.57
CA LEU A 381 4.10 -21.97 -15.28
C LEU A 381 3.89 -22.72 -13.95
N ASP A 382 4.78 -23.67 -13.63
CA ASP A 382 4.67 -24.48 -12.41
C ASP A 382 5.05 -23.70 -11.15
N SER A 383 5.83 -22.63 -11.29
CA SER A 383 6.21 -21.77 -10.17
C SER A 383 5.14 -20.73 -9.89
N TRP A 384 4.50 -20.13 -10.90
CA TRP A 384 3.52 -19.05 -10.72
C TRP A 384 2.41 -19.35 -9.72
N GLY A 385 1.84 -20.56 -9.73
CA GLY A 385 0.80 -20.93 -8.76
C GLY A 385 1.33 -21.01 -7.33
N ARG A 386 2.57 -21.46 -7.15
CA ARG A 386 3.23 -21.51 -5.84
C ARG A 386 3.68 -20.13 -5.40
N ASP A 387 4.29 -19.37 -6.29
CA ASP A 387 4.94 -18.10 -5.98
C ASP A 387 3.88 -17.02 -5.74
N LEU A 388 2.84 -16.91 -6.58
CA LEU A 388 1.83 -15.86 -6.44
C LEU A 388 0.99 -16.00 -5.16
N LEU A 389 0.54 -17.23 -4.87
CA LEU A 389 -0.39 -17.52 -3.78
C LEU A 389 0.31 -18.04 -2.52
N ASN A 390 1.65 -18.11 -2.52
CA ASN A 390 2.49 -18.81 -1.53
C ASN A 390 1.91 -18.73 -0.11
N VAL A 391 1.10 -19.71 0.30
CA VAL A 391 0.46 -19.67 1.62
C VAL A 391 1.53 -20.09 2.62
N PRO A 392 1.78 -19.35 3.70
CA PRO A 392 2.73 -19.76 4.73
C PRO A 392 2.31 -21.14 5.24
N ARG A 393 3.11 -22.15 4.88
CA ARG A 393 2.88 -23.56 5.20
C ARG A 393 3.17 -23.83 6.68
N TYR A 394 2.42 -23.31 7.66
CA TYR A 394 2.53 -23.81 9.05
C TYR A 394 1.39 -23.32 9.98
N PRO A 395 0.74 -24.18 10.78
CA PRO A 395 0.41 -25.60 10.54
C PRO A 395 -0.96 -25.73 9.83
N ALA A 396 -1.08 -26.71 8.94
CA ALA A 396 -2.23 -26.89 8.06
C ALA A 396 -3.53 -27.29 8.79
N PRO A 397 -4.68 -26.69 8.44
CA PRO A 397 -5.94 -27.40 8.30
C PRO A 397 -6.01 -28.08 6.90
N PRO A 398 -6.88 -29.08 6.73
CA PRO A 398 -6.87 -29.92 5.53
C PRO A 398 -7.30 -29.10 4.31
N LEU A 399 -6.55 -29.28 3.22
CA LEU A 399 -6.91 -28.82 1.88
C LEU A 399 -6.97 -27.29 1.76
N LEU A 400 -5.81 -26.68 1.49
CA LEU A 400 -5.85 -25.59 0.51
C LEU A 400 -6.60 -26.13 -0.71
N PRO A 401 -7.63 -25.44 -1.22
CA PRO A 401 -8.21 -25.85 -2.49
C PRO A 401 -7.04 -25.90 -3.46
N ALA A 402 -6.75 -27.08 -4.00
CA ALA A 402 -5.83 -27.22 -5.11
C ALA A 402 -6.23 -26.11 -6.09
N VAL A 403 -5.31 -25.17 -6.33
CA VAL A 403 -5.53 -23.99 -7.16
C VAL A 403 -6.25 -24.48 -8.41
N ALA A 404 -7.55 -24.19 -8.50
CA ALA A 404 -8.37 -24.81 -9.53
C ALA A 404 -7.77 -24.46 -10.90
N PRO A 405 -7.82 -25.36 -11.89
CA PRO A 405 -7.15 -25.14 -13.17
C PRO A 405 -7.57 -23.82 -13.84
N ASP A 406 -8.78 -23.33 -13.53
CA ASP A 406 -9.39 -22.09 -14.05
C ASP A 406 -9.12 -20.85 -13.19
N THR A 407 -8.10 -20.87 -12.33
CA THR A 407 -7.76 -19.72 -11.47
C THR A 407 -6.77 -18.76 -12.12
N LEU A 408 -5.76 -19.27 -12.82
CA LEU A 408 -4.67 -18.48 -13.38
C LEU A 408 -4.75 -18.48 -14.90
N PHE A 409 -4.68 -17.29 -15.47
CA PHE A 409 -4.67 -17.05 -16.90
C PHE A 409 -3.40 -16.31 -17.27
N CYS A 410 -2.83 -16.60 -18.44
CA CYS A 410 -1.65 -15.90 -18.95
C CYS A 410 -1.87 -15.47 -20.40
N ARG A 411 -1.08 -14.51 -20.86
CA ARG A 411 -1.21 -13.95 -22.21
C ARG A 411 -0.53 -14.88 -23.22
N VAL A 412 -1.28 -15.34 -24.21
CA VAL A 412 -0.74 -16.18 -25.28
C VAL A 412 0.05 -15.31 -26.26
N ASP A 413 1.33 -15.61 -26.44
CA ASP A 413 2.19 -14.89 -27.37
C ASP A 413 1.80 -15.17 -28.84
N ARG A 414 2.02 -14.20 -29.74
CA ARG A 414 1.62 -14.28 -31.16
C ARG A 414 2.26 -15.44 -31.92
N LEU A 415 3.39 -15.95 -31.41
CA LEU A 415 4.16 -17.03 -32.01
C LEU A 415 3.70 -18.43 -31.54
N ALA A 416 2.93 -18.51 -30.45
CA ALA A 416 2.40 -19.78 -29.96
C ALA A 416 1.21 -20.20 -30.83
N ARG A 417 1.42 -21.22 -31.69
CA ARG A 417 0.34 -21.86 -32.46
C ARG A 417 -0.57 -22.69 -31.55
N VAL A 418 -1.35 -22.03 -30.70
CA VAL A 418 -2.48 -22.67 -30.02
C VAL A 418 -3.63 -22.72 -31.03
N ARG A 419 -4.10 -23.93 -31.40
CA ARG A 419 -5.26 -24.08 -32.29
C ARG A 419 -6.47 -23.35 -31.69
N GLY A 420 -6.95 -22.33 -32.40
CA GLY A 420 -8.17 -21.59 -32.03
C GLY A 420 -8.00 -20.40 -31.08
N ALA A 421 -6.79 -20.09 -30.61
CA ALA A 421 -6.56 -18.89 -29.80
C ALA A 421 -6.19 -17.69 -30.69
N THR A 422 -6.87 -16.56 -30.50
CA THR A 422 -6.48 -15.30 -31.16
C THR A 422 -5.18 -14.76 -30.52
N PRO A 423 -4.23 -14.25 -31.31
CA PRO A 423 -3.02 -13.64 -30.78
C PRO A 423 -3.35 -12.50 -29.80
N GLY A 424 -2.83 -12.57 -28.57
CA GLY A 424 -3.17 -11.63 -27.49
C GLY A 424 -4.38 -12.02 -26.63
N ALA A 425 -4.97 -13.20 -26.85
CA ALA A 425 -5.95 -13.79 -25.95
C ALA A 425 -5.30 -14.33 -24.66
N TYR A 426 -6.12 -14.45 -23.62
CA TYR A 426 -5.75 -15.14 -22.37
C TYR A 426 -6.12 -16.62 -22.47
N ALA A 427 -5.22 -17.50 -22.06
CA ALA A 427 -5.48 -18.92 -21.88
C ALA A 427 -5.27 -19.31 -20.41
N THR A 428 -5.96 -20.35 -19.93
CA THR A 428 -5.67 -20.90 -18.60
C THR A 428 -4.25 -21.48 -18.60
N VAL A 429 -3.57 -21.37 -17.46
CA VAL A 429 -2.24 -21.96 -17.30
C VAL A 429 -2.29 -23.48 -17.50
N ALA A 430 -3.37 -24.12 -17.04
CA ALA A 430 -3.58 -25.56 -17.19
C ALA A 430 -3.71 -25.99 -18.67
N ASP A 431 -4.54 -25.29 -19.46
CA ASP A 431 -4.73 -25.60 -20.88
C ASP A 431 -3.50 -25.28 -21.72
N TYR A 432 -2.78 -24.20 -21.38
CA TYR A 432 -1.55 -23.86 -22.09
C TYR A 432 -0.46 -24.90 -21.82
N LYS A 433 -0.35 -25.38 -20.57
CA LYS A 433 0.60 -26.44 -20.19
C LYS A 433 0.35 -27.73 -20.96
N THR A 434 -0.91 -28.18 -21.03
CA THR A 434 -1.26 -29.44 -21.72
C THR A 434 -1.08 -29.35 -23.23
N ASN A 435 -1.48 -28.24 -23.86
CA ASN A 435 -1.51 -28.13 -25.31
C ASN A 435 -0.20 -27.63 -25.93
N SER A 436 0.61 -26.84 -25.22
CA SER A 436 1.78 -26.15 -25.78
C SER A 436 3.11 -26.62 -25.20
N CYS A 437 3.16 -27.06 -23.94
CA CYS A 437 4.41 -27.46 -23.29
C CYS A 437 4.80 -28.93 -23.53
N GLY A 438 3.90 -29.74 -24.13
CA GLY A 438 4.09 -31.17 -24.37
C GLY A 438 5.11 -31.55 -25.47
N PHE A 439 5.74 -30.59 -26.16
CA PHE A 439 6.64 -30.89 -27.30
C PHE A 439 8.14 -30.78 -27.00
N PHE A 440 8.58 -30.07 -25.96
CA PHE A 440 10.02 -29.82 -25.78
C PHE A 440 10.76 -30.82 -24.88
N SER A 441 10.12 -31.40 -23.86
CA SER A 441 10.81 -32.39 -22.99
C SER A 441 10.97 -33.77 -23.62
N PHE A 442 10.02 -34.23 -24.45
CA PHE A 442 10.08 -35.58 -25.02
C PHE A 442 11.16 -35.76 -26.11
N ASN A 443 11.58 -34.70 -26.78
CA ASN A 443 12.54 -34.83 -27.88
C ASN A 443 13.97 -35.09 -27.39
N LEU A 444 14.36 -34.61 -26.22
CA LEU A 444 15.73 -34.74 -25.72
C LEU A 444 16.00 -36.17 -25.21
N ASP A 445 15.06 -36.75 -24.46
CA ASP A 445 15.15 -38.14 -24.01
C ASP A 445 15.05 -39.13 -25.19
N VAL A 446 14.17 -38.87 -26.15
CA VAL A 446 14.08 -39.70 -27.37
C VAL A 446 15.34 -39.54 -28.23
N LEU A 447 15.91 -38.34 -28.36
CA LEU A 447 17.19 -38.14 -29.06
C LEU A 447 18.35 -38.87 -28.37
N ILE A 448 18.41 -38.85 -27.04
CA ILE A 448 19.42 -39.59 -26.26
C ILE A 448 19.25 -41.10 -26.46
N ILE A 449 18.02 -41.62 -26.40
CA ILE A 449 17.72 -43.04 -26.61
C ILE A 449 18.09 -43.47 -28.04
N VAL A 450 17.75 -42.67 -29.05
CA VAL A 450 18.10 -42.94 -30.45
C VAL A 450 19.62 -42.89 -30.66
N ALA A 451 20.32 -41.91 -30.07
CA ALA A 451 21.77 -41.82 -30.14
C ALA A 451 22.48 -43.02 -29.47
N LEU A 452 22.00 -43.46 -28.31
CA LEU A 452 22.50 -44.66 -27.63
C LEU A 452 22.25 -45.93 -28.47
N ALA A 453 21.06 -46.07 -29.06
CA ALA A 453 20.73 -47.22 -29.92
C ALA A 453 21.64 -47.29 -31.16
N LEU A 454 21.90 -46.15 -31.80
CA LEU A 454 22.83 -46.07 -32.93
C LEU A 454 24.27 -46.37 -32.51
N GLY A 455 24.71 -45.90 -31.34
CA GLY A 455 26.02 -46.21 -30.78
C GLY A 455 26.22 -47.71 -30.52
N VAL A 456 25.22 -48.38 -29.95
CA VAL A 456 25.24 -49.84 -29.71
C VAL A 456 25.25 -50.62 -31.02
N ALA A 457 24.44 -50.21 -32.00
CA ALA A 457 24.42 -50.84 -33.32
C ALA A 457 25.79 -50.73 -34.03
N PHE A 458 26.45 -49.57 -33.94
CA PHE A 458 27.78 -49.36 -34.50
C PHE A 458 28.84 -50.27 -33.85
N LEU A 459 28.80 -50.40 -32.52
CA LEU A 459 29.67 -51.32 -31.78
C LEU A 459 29.45 -52.79 -32.19
N ALA A 460 28.19 -53.21 -32.36
CA ALA A 460 27.87 -54.56 -32.82
C ALA A 460 28.44 -54.86 -34.21
N VAL A 461 28.36 -53.89 -35.13
CA VAL A 461 28.94 -54.00 -36.48
C VAL A 461 30.47 -54.12 -36.42
N LEU A 462 31.14 -53.33 -35.57
CA LEU A 462 32.59 -53.43 -35.37
C LEU A 462 33.01 -54.80 -34.82
N VAL A 463 32.28 -55.33 -33.83
CA VAL A 463 32.54 -56.67 -33.27
C VAL A 463 32.35 -57.75 -34.34
N LEU A 464 31.28 -57.67 -35.13
CA LEU A 464 31.03 -58.60 -36.23
C LEU A 464 32.12 -58.51 -37.32
N ALA A 465 32.60 -57.31 -37.64
CA ALA A 465 33.71 -57.10 -38.57
C ALA A 465 35.00 -57.75 -38.05
N VAL A 466 35.32 -57.59 -36.76
CA VAL A 466 36.49 -58.24 -36.12
C VAL A 466 36.35 -59.77 -36.14
N ILE A 467 35.18 -60.31 -35.83
CA ILE A 467 34.91 -61.76 -35.89
C ILE A 467 35.06 -62.28 -37.32
N CYS A 468 34.51 -61.58 -38.31
CA CYS A 468 34.65 -61.93 -39.73
C CYS A 468 36.11 -61.91 -40.18
N CYS A 469 36.87 -60.89 -39.78
CA CYS A 469 38.31 -60.79 -40.07
C CYS A 469 39.09 -61.96 -39.44
N ARG A 470 38.77 -62.33 -38.18
CA ARG A 470 39.39 -63.49 -37.50
C ARG A 470 39.03 -64.82 -38.18
N ARG A 471 37.78 -65.00 -38.62
CA ARG A 471 37.34 -66.19 -39.38
C ARG A 471 38.02 -66.30 -40.74
N ARG A 472 38.18 -65.18 -41.46
CA ARG A 472 38.87 -65.13 -42.76
C ARG A 472 40.37 -65.45 -42.62
N ARG A 473 41.02 -64.96 -41.55
CA ARG A 473 42.40 -65.35 -41.19
C ARG A 473 42.53 -66.85 -40.88
N ARG A 474 41.56 -67.45 -40.17
CA ARG A 474 41.56 -68.90 -39.90
C ARG A 474 41.34 -69.75 -41.16
N ARG A 475 40.51 -69.32 -42.12
CA ARG A 475 40.35 -70.03 -43.42
C ARG A 475 41.60 -69.97 -44.28
N ARG A 476 42.34 -68.85 -44.32
CA ARG A 476 43.61 -68.77 -45.06
C ARG A 476 44.70 -69.73 -44.57
N ARG A 477 44.68 -70.14 -43.28
CA ARG A 477 45.64 -71.12 -42.74
C ARG A 477 45.37 -72.57 -43.15
N ARG A 478 44.18 -72.92 -43.68
CA ARG A 478 43.87 -74.28 -44.16
C ARG A 478 44.24 -74.55 -45.61
N TRP A 479 44.66 -73.53 -46.36
CA TRP A 479 45.00 -73.64 -47.79
C TRP A 479 46.52 -73.74 -48.04
N ALA A 480 47.35 -73.72 -46.99
CA ALA A 480 48.81 -73.88 -47.09
C ALA A 480 49.29 -75.33 -46.79
N ALA A 481 48.39 -76.32 -46.76
CA ALA A 481 48.70 -77.71 -46.35
C ALA A 481 48.52 -78.77 -47.47
N LYS A 482 48.60 -78.37 -48.75
CA LYS A 482 48.66 -79.30 -49.89
C LYS A 482 49.67 -78.80 -50.92
N GLY A 483 50.88 -79.36 -50.91
CA GLY A 483 51.88 -79.13 -51.96
C GLY A 483 53.29 -79.59 -51.55
N ALA A 484 53.71 -80.73 -52.10
CA ALA A 484 55.07 -81.28 -52.20
C ALA A 484 55.77 -81.73 -50.90
N GLY A 485 56.39 -82.91 -50.76
CA GLY A 485 56.72 -83.98 -51.71
C GLY A 485 58.23 -84.25 -51.81
N SER A 486 58.72 -85.24 -51.03
CA SER A 486 59.79 -86.24 -51.33
C SER A 486 61.27 -85.84 -51.56
N ASN A 487 62.14 -86.27 -50.61
CA ASN A 487 63.32 -87.19 -50.72
C ASN A 487 64.35 -86.88 -49.60
N GLY A 488 64.61 -87.74 -48.61
CA GLY A 488 65.52 -88.92 -48.62
C GLY A 488 66.97 -88.45 -48.36
N THR A 489 67.76 -88.81 -47.33
CA THR A 489 67.97 -90.06 -46.57
C THR A 489 68.93 -89.81 -45.36
N ASN A 490 68.92 -90.74 -44.37
CA ASN A 490 69.92 -91.06 -43.31
C ASN A 490 70.40 -89.95 -42.33
N GLY A 491 70.60 -90.14 -41.03
CA GLY A 491 70.58 -91.29 -40.11
C GLY A 491 71.56 -91.03 -38.95
N SER A 492 71.14 -91.31 -37.71
CA SER A 492 71.96 -91.57 -36.49
C SER A 492 72.44 -90.42 -35.56
N ARG A 493 71.81 -90.41 -34.37
CA ARG A 493 72.30 -90.24 -32.97
C ARG A 493 72.69 -88.86 -32.39
N THR A 494 72.18 -88.68 -31.17
CA THR A 494 72.13 -87.55 -30.21
C THR A 494 73.23 -87.64 -29.12
N PRO A 495 73.29 -86.75 -28.10
CA PRO A 495 73.03 -85.30 -28.06
C PRO A 495 74.20 -84.50 -27.44
N THR A 496 74.38 -83.23 -27.83
CA THR A 496 75.19 -82.26 -27.08
C THR A 496 74.52 -80.88 -27.10
N VAL A 497 74.54 -80.22 -25.95
CA VAL A 497 73.97 -78.90 -25.68
C VAL A 497 75.13 -77.89 -25.61
N ILE A 498 74.84 -76.62 -25.95
CA ILE A 498 75.63 -75.38 -25.74
C ILE A 498 76.45 -74.89 -26.96
N ARG A 499 75.93 -73.90 -27.73
CA ARG A 499 76.33 -72.45 -27.77
C ARG A 499 76.04 -71.77 -29.14
N ASP A 500 75.47 -70.55 -29.10
CA ASP A 500 75.57 -69.37 -30.04
C ASP A 500 74.46 -68.36 -29.59
N MET A 501 74.65 -67.06 -29.28
CA MET A 501 75.16 -65.85 -29.99
C MET A 501 74.46 -65.60 -31.35
N ASP A 502 73.96 -64.41 -31.72
CA ASP A 502 73.71 -63.10 -31.09
C ASP A 502 72.98 -62.21 -32.14
N ILE A 503 72.71 -60.93 -31.81
CA ILE A 503 72.41 -59.76 -32.69
C ILE A 503 70.89 -59.44 -32.87
N SER A 504 70.31 -58.50 -32.07
CA SER A 504 70.30 -57.01 -32.21
C SER A 504 68.95 -56.57 -32.82
N ASP A 505 68.15 -55.60 -32.36
CA ASP A 505 68.30 -54.39 -31.54
C ASP A 505 66.88 -54.04 -30.97
N ASP A 506 66.71 -53.76 -29.67
CA ASP A 506 66.90 -52.47 -28.96
C ASP A 506 65.74 -51.46 -29.16
N LYS A 507 65.22 -50.69 -28.19
CA LYS A 507 65.50 -50.37 -26.77
C LYS A 507 64.22 -49.68 -26.22
N GLU A 508 63.67 -50.00 -25.05
CA GLU A 508 64.10 -49.64 -23.67
C GLU A 508 64.09 -48.14 -23.35
N VAL A 509 63.85 -47.64 -22.13
CA VAL A 509 63.17 -48.03 -20.88
C VAL A 509 63.56 -46.95 -19.86
N GLN A 510 62.69 -46.76 -18.88
CA GLN A 510 62.83 -46.17 -17.53
C GLN A 510 64.21 -45.71 -17.00
N GLU A 511 64.17 -44.51 -16.40
CA GLU A 511 64.52 -44.18 -14.99
C GLU A 511 65.94 -44.51 -14.45
N ALA A 512 66.74 -43.47 -14.16
CA ALA A 512 67.45 -43.29 -12.87
C ALA A 512 68.31 -41.99 -12.78
N LEU A 513 67.99 -41.18 -11.77
CA LEU A 513 68.89 -40.44 -10.85
C LEU A 513 69.98 -39.45 -11.36
N ARG A 514 69.82 -38.23 -10.83
CA ARG A 514 70.84 -37.31 -10.27
C ARG A 514 71.57 -36.30 -11.17
N ARG A 515 71.27 -35.04 -10.82
CA ARG A 515 72.18 -33.93 -10.45
C ARG A 515 72.60 -32.92 -11.53
N LYS A 516 72.22 -31.68 -11.18
CA LYS A 516 72.94 -30.40 -11.32
C LYS A 516 73.05 -29.80 -12.72
N GLY A 517 72.33 -28.68 -12.88
CA GLY A 517 73.04 -27.41 -12.92
C GLY A 517 72.74 -26.51 -14.11
N SER A 518 72.07 -25.41 -13.79
CA SER A 518 72.20 -24.09 -14.40
C SER A 518 71.24 -23.67 -15.53
N ARG A 519 70.65 -22.50 -15.26
CA ARG A 519 69.78 -21.59 -16.04
C ARG A 519 70.54 -20.92 -17.21
N PRO A 520 69.97 -20.02 -18.07
CA PRO A 520 68.67 -19.31 -17.99
C PRO A 520 67.87 -19.12 -19.31
N GLY A 521 66.66 -18.54 -19.21
CA GLY A 521 66.07 -17.70 -20.28
C GLY A 521 64.57 -17.87 -20.60
N MET A 522 63.75 -16.93 -20.09
CA MET A 522 62.56 -16.22 -20.67
C MET A 522 61.67 -16.88 -21.75
N GLN A 523 60.37 -16.59 -21.89
CA GLN A 523 59.26 -16.04 -21.10
C GLN A 523 57.96 -16.28 -21.91
N PHE A 524 56.80 -15.97 -21.29
CA PHE A 524 55.41 -15.91 -21.80
C PHE A 524 54.66 -17.24 -22.06
N LYS A 525 53.39 -17.49 -21.71
CA LYS A 525 52.30 -16.93 -20.87
C LYS A 525 50.99 -17.52 -21.44
N ARG A 526 50.32 -18.45 -20.75
CA ARG A 526 48.84 -18.52 -20.68
C ARG A 526 48.38 -19.52 -19.63
N VAL A 527 47.21 -19.20 -19.11
CA VAL A 527 46.69 -19.43 -17.76
C VAL A 527 45.94 -20.75 -17.64
N ILE A 528 46.05 -21.36 -16.46
CA ILE A 528 45.60 -22.68 -16.01
C ILE A 528 44.43 -22.50 -15.01
N GLN A 529 43.44 -23.41 -15.05
CA GLN A 529 42.59 -23.85 -13.90
C GLN A 529 43.24 -25.11 -13.29
N PRO A 530 42.87 -25.64 -12.09
CA PRO A 530 42.32 -25.09 -10.83
C PRO A 530 43.06 -25.68 -9.58
N GLU A 531 42.57 -25.41 -8.34
CA GLU A 531 42.93 -26.04 -7.03
C GLU A 531 44.40 -25.89 -6.54
N GLU A 532 44.80 -25.69 -5.28
CA GLU A 532 44.19 -25.81 -3.95
C GLU A 532 45.15 -25.07 -2.97
N GLU A 533 44.64 -24.24 -2.05
CA GLU A 533 45.16 -23.98 -0.68
C GLU A 533 44.61 -22.65 -0.16
N HIS A 534 43.85 -22.69 0.94
CA HIS A 534 44.13 -21.88 2.13
C HIS A 534 43.21 -22.31 3.27
N ARG A 535 43.78 -23.10 4.17
CA ARG A 535 43.34 -23.26 5.54
C ARG A 535 44.18 -22.32 6.40
N MET A 536 43.55 -21.72 7.42
CA MET A 536 44.09 -20.83 8.46
C MET A 536 43.99 -19.32 8.14
N LEU A 537 42.88 -18.72 8.57
CA LEU A 537 42.82 -17.49 9.38
C LEU A 537 41.37 -17.33 9.85
N LYS A 538 41.00 -18.10 10.89
CA LYS A 538 39.84 -17.79 11.74
C LYS A 538 40.33 -16.79 12.80
N GLY A 539 39.95 -15.53 12.64
CA GLY A 539 40.02 -14.45 13.63
C GLY A 539 38.65 -13.79 13.76
N PRO A 540 38.31 -13.18 14.90
CA PRO A 540 36.96 -13.21 15.47
C PRO A 540 35.98 -12.30 14.74
N GLY A 541 34.75 -12.79 14.56
CA GLY A 541 33.65 -12.00 14.02
C GLY A 541 33.29 -10.81 14.92
N PRO A 542 32.58 -9.80 14.39
CA PRO A 542 32.08 -8.72 15.22
C PRO A 542 31.11 -9.32 16.23
N GLY A 543 31.45 -9.22 17.52
CA GLY A 543 30.54 -9.56 18.60
C GLY A 543 29.30 -8.67 18.62
N PRO A 544 28.28 -9.02 19.41
CA PRO A 544 27.04 -8.26 19.50
C PRO A 544 27.34 -6.86 20.06
N PHE A 545 26.98 -5.83 19.29
CA PHE A 545 27.05 -4.46 19.78
C PHE A 545 26.00 -4.27 20.89
N THR A 546 26.47 -4.00 22.11
CA THR A 546 25.60 -3.65 23.24
C THR A 546 25.57 -2.12 23.34
N LEU A 547 24.43 -1.51 23.03
CA LEU A 547 24.19 -0.09 23.26
C LEU A 547 23.68 0.10 24.69
N VAL A 548 24.43 0.79 25.53
CA VAL A 548 24.00 1.17 26.88
C VAL A 548 23.27 2.51 26.80
N VAL A 549 21.95 2.45 26.95
CA VAL A 549 21.07 3.61 27.17
C VAL A 549 21.03 3.85 28.70
N PRO A 550 20.99 5.10 29.21
CA PRO A 550 21.19 5.40 30.64
C PRO A 550 20.12 4.89 31.62
N ASP A 551 19.24 3.95 31.21
CA ASP A 551 18.18 3.37 32.04
C ASP A 551 18.43 1.89 32.43
N GLY A 552 19.63 1.35 32.22
CA GLY A 552 20.08 0.11 32.86
C GLY A 552 19.38 -1.20 32.43
N ARG A 553 18.78 -1.26 31.23
CA ARG A 553 18.18 -2.51 30.68
C ARG A 553 18.85 -2.92 29.36
N VAL A 554 19.03 -4.22 29.16
CA VAL A 554 19.66 -4.83 27.96
C VAL A 554 18.60 -5.62 27.19
N TYR A 555 18.48 -5.38 25.88
CA TYR A 555 17.54 -6.07 24.99
C TYR A 555 18.29 -6.90 23.93
N ARG A 556 17.70 -8.04 23.50
CA ARG A 556 18.31 -9.01 22.56
C ARG A 556 17.61 -8.97 21.19
N GLU A 557 18.39 -9.12 20.12
CA GLU A 557 18.08 -8.86 18.70
C GLU A 557 16.93 -9.69 18.07
N THR A 558 15.66 -9.38 18.34
CA THR A 558 14.56 -9.77 17.44
C THR A 558 13.51 -8.68 17.22
N GLU A 559 13.69 -7.49 17.79
CA GLU A 559 12.69 -6.43 17.75
C GLU A 559 13.34 -5.07 17.54
N LEU A 560 13.82 -4.74 16.33
CA LEU A 560 13.95 -3.33 15.94
C LEU A 560 14.12 -3.18 14.41
N HIS A 561 13.18 -2.48 13.78
CA HIS A 561 13.38 -1.86 12.47
C HIS A 561 13.98 -0.46 12.69
N VAL A 562 15.23 -0.26 12.28
CA VAL A 562 15.87 1.07 12.29
C VAL A 562 15.50 1.79 10.99
N ILE A 563 14.73 2.87 11.10
CA ILE A 563 14.54 3.84 10.01
C ILE A 563 15.68 4.85 10.12
N VAL A 564 16.54 4.90 9.09
CA VAL A 564 17.59 5.92 9.00
C VAL A 564 16.97 7.20 8.44
N GLU A 565 16.49 8.08 9.32
CA GLU A 565 16.34 9.49 8.98
C GLU A 565 17.68 10.20 9.18
N ARG A 566 18.10 10.99 8.19
CA ARG A 566 19.31 11.83 8.25
C ARG A 566 19.25 12.72 9.49
N ALA A 567 20.15 12.48 10.45
CA ALA A 567 20.41 13.40 11.56
C ALA A 567 21.66 14.24 11.24
N GLU A 568 21.52 15.56 11.24
CA GLU A 568 22.66 16.47 11.26
C GLU A 568 23.28 16.52 12.66
N PRO A 569 24.61 16.65 12.80
CA PRO A 569 25.27 16.60 14.11
C PRO A 569 25.04 17.88 14.91
N LEU A 570 24.51 17.73 16.13
CA LEU A 570 24.42 18.79 17.13
C LEU A 570 25.82 19.20 17.61
N ARG A 571 26.14 20.50 17.53
CA ARG A 571 27.34 21.07 18.16
C ARG A 571 27.16 21.09 19.69
N GLU A 572 28.18 20.62 20.40
CA GLU A 572 28.26 20.60 21.86
C GLU A 572 28.00 21.99 22.46
N LEU A 573 26.97 22.07 23.31
CA LEU A 573 26.74 23.17 24.22
C LEU A 573 27.74 23.02 25.39
N ARG A 574 28.73 23.92 25.40
CA ARG A 574 29.70 24.12 26.47
C ARG A 574 28.97 24.40 27.79
N GLU A 575 29.28 23.62 28.82
CA GLU A 575 28.72 23.77 30.18
C GLU A 575 28.96 25.17 30.75
N ARG A 576 27.93 25.70 31.41
CA ARG A 576 27.91 27.02 32.07
C ARG A 576 28.69 26.97 33.38
N GLU A 577 29.50 28.00 33.63
CA GLU A 577 30.06 28.32 34.95
C GLU A 577 28.97 28.65 35.98
N PRO A 578 29.19 28.37 37.27
CA PRO A 578 28.26 28.73 38.34
C PRO A 578 28.28 30.23 38.65
N ILE A 579 27.09 30.81 38.79
CA ILE A 579 26.84 32.21 39.15
C ILE A 579 27.12 32.41 40.65
N GLN A 580 27.94 33.40 40.97
CA GLN A 580 28.28 33.85 42.31
C GLN A 580 27.21 34.85 42.82
N GLU A 581 26.70 34.63 44.03
CA GLU A 581 25.76 35.54 44.70
C GLU A 581 26.44 36.88 45.04
N PRO A 582 25.76 38.04 44.87
CA PRO A 582 26.23 39.29 45.44
C PRO A 582 25.74 39.42 46.89
N GLY A 583 26.69 39.48 47.82
CA GLY A 583 26.51 40.15 49.10
C GLY A 583 26.56 41.67 48.92
N GLY A 584 25.72 42.38 49.66
CA GLY A 584 25.63 43.85 49.68
C GLY A 584 24.23 44.34 49.93
#